data_AF-A0A967I8S5-F1
#
_entry.id   AF-A0A967I8S5-F1
#
_cell.length_a   1.000
_cell.length_b   1.000
_cell.length_c   1.000
_cell.angle_alpha   90.00
_cell.angle_beta   90.00
_cell.angle_gamma   90.00
#
_symmetry.space_group_name_H-M   'P 1'
#
loop_
_entity.id
_entity.type
_entity.pdbx_description
1 polymer ?
#
loop_
_entity_poly.entity_id
_entity_poly.type
_entity_poly.pdbx_seq_one_letter_code
_entity_poly.pdbx_strand_id
1 'polypeptide(L)'
;MRQFTDNLGREWRVSFTIGHAESIKDLLGVDFLNILGDPARSDEPPPLTRLATDYTLLAQVTFILCEDQAKEQGIDQKQFYKALGGDAFRAAHEAVKGALSDFFQSLGRDDVVEM
;
A
#
# COMPACT_ATOMS: atom_id res chain seq x y z
N MET A 1 3.33 12.40 -4.14
CA MET A 1 4.19 11.29 -4.63
C MET A 1 5.16 10.94 -3.53
N ARG A 2 5.08 9.69 -3.02
CA ARG A 2 5.92 9.22 -1.91
C ARG A 2 7.00 8.29 -2.44
N GLN A 3 8.07 8.10 -1.68
CA GLN A 3 9.14 7.18 -2.04
C GLN A 3 9.76 6.57 -0.78
N PHE A 4 10.35 5.40 -0.92
CA PHE A 4 11.16 4.76 0.11
C PHE A 4 12.36 4.07 -0.51
N THR A 5 13.36 3.74 0.32
CA THR A 5 14.55 3.00 -0.10
C THR A 5 14.55 1.64 0.57
N ASP A 6 14.80 0.57 -0.19
CA ASP A 6 14.94 -0.77 0.36
C ASP A 6 16.35 -1.03 0.95
N ASN A 7 16.54 -2.17 1.62
CA ASN A 7 17.83 -2.50 2.24
C ASN A 7 18.95 -2.78 1.23
N LEU A 8 18.63 -2.87 -0.07
CA LEU A 8 19.60 -3.02 -1.15
C LEU A 8 19.95 -1.67 -1.79
N GLY A 9 19.40 -0.56 -1.25
CA GLY A 9 19.64 0.79 -1.75
C GLY A 9 18.81 1.17 -2.97
N ARG A 10 17.78 0.40 -3.32
CA ARG A 10 16.89 0.71 -4.45
C ARG A 10 15.80 1.67 -4.00
N GLU A 11 15.55 2.69 -4.81
CA GLU A 11 14.48 3.65 -4.58
C GLU A 11 13.20 3.18 -5.24
N TRP A 12 12.11 3.18 -4.47
CA TRP A 12 10.79 2.76 -4.89
C TRP A 12 9.83 3.95 -4.77
N ARG A 13 9.15 4.28 -5.87
CA ARG A 13 8.12 5.32 -5.90
C ARG A 13 6.78 4.70 -5.56
N VAL A 14 6.06 5.32 -4.65
CA VAL A 14 4.74 4.85 -4.21
C VAL A 14 3.70 5.85 -4.66
N SER A 15 2.79 5.37 -5.51
CA SER A 15 1.60 6.07 -5.95
C SER A 15 0.41 5.13 -5.86
N PHE A 16 -0.77 5.68 -5.58
CA PHE A 16 -2.01 4.92 -5.54
C PHE A 16 -2.90 5.38 -6.70
N THR A 17 -3.50 4.41 -7.40
CA THR A 17 -4.36 4.64 -8.58
C THR A 17 -5.56 3.70 -8.54
N ILE A 18 -6.57 3.95 -9.37
CA ILE A 18 -7.72 3.04 -9.49
C ILE A 18 -7.31 1.65 -9.94
N GLY A 19 -6.33 1.53 -10.86
CA GLY A 19 -5.83 0.21 -11.29
C GLY A 19 -5.16 -0.56 -10.15
N HIS A 20 -4.46 0.13 -9.25
CA HIS A 20 -3.96 -0.50 -8.02
C HIS A 20 -5.10 -0.94 -7.10
N ALA A 21 -6.14 -0.11 -6.95
CA ALA A 21 -7.30 -0.46 -6.12
C ALA A 21 -8.02 -1.71 -6.63
N GLU A 22 -8.24 -1.83 -7.95
CA GLU A 22 -8.81 -3.03 -8.57
C GLU A 22 -7.90 -4.25 -8.36
N SER A 23 -6.60 -4.11 -8.62
CA SER A 23 -5.64 -5.21 -8.44
C SER A 23 -5.59 -5.70 -6.98
N ILE A 24 -5.63 -4.80 -6.01
CA ILE A 24 -5.66 -5.16 -4.59
C ILE A 24 -6.97 -5.86 -4.23
N LYS A 25 -8.10 -5.39 -4.75
CA LYS A 25 -9.41 -6.02 -4.54
C LYS A 25 -9.45 -7.43 -5.12
N ASP A 26 -8.93 -7.62 -6.32
CA ASP A 26 -8.94 -8.92 -7.01
C ASP A 26 -7.95 -9.92 -6.38
N LEU A 27 -6.75 -9.47 -6.00
CA LEU A 27 -5.70 -10.35 -5.47
C LEU A 27 -5.86 -10.62 -3.97
N LEU A 28 -6.28 -9.62 -3.19
CA LEU A 28 -6.27 -9.67 -1.72
C LEU A 28 -7.68 -9.63 -1.11
N GLY A 29 -8.72 -9.40 -1.93
CA GLY A 29 -10.10 -9.30 -1.46
C GLY A 29 -10.38 -8.07 -0.61
N VAL A 30 -9.49 -7.06 -0.64
CA VAL A 30 -9.57 -5.87 0.23
C VAL A 30 -9.96 -4.66 -0.61
N ASP A 31 -11.06 -4.00 -0.24
CA ASP A 31 -11.52 -2.82 -0.95
C ASP A 31 -10.88 -1.55 -0.38
N PHE A 32 -9.79 -1.11 -1.01
CA PHE A 32 -9.10 0.12 -0.62
C PHE A 32 -9.87 1.39 -0.99
N LEU A 33 -10.87 1.36 -1.89
CA LEU A 33 -11.72 2.53 -2.14
C LEU A 33 -12.70 2.76 -0.98
N ASN A 34 -13.03 1.70 -0.24
CA ASN A 34 -13.78 1.77 1.00
C ASN A 34 -12.89 1.54 2.23
N ILE A 35 -11.82 2.34 2.35
CA ILE A 35 -10.75 2.14 3.34
C ILE A 35 -11.21 2.24 4.81
N LEU A 36 -12.28 3.00 5.09
CA LEU A 36 -12.91 3.09 6.42
C LEU A 36 -13.83 1.90 6.76
N GLY A 37 -14.02 0.97 5.82
CA GLY A 37 -14.91 -0.17 5.97
C GLY A 37 -16.38 0.17 5.72
N ASP A 38 -17.21 -0.86 5.64
CA ASP A 38 -18.66 -0.71 5.55
C ASP A 38 -19.23 -0.66 6.98
N PRO A 39 -19.89 0.44 7.40
CA PRO A 39 -20.50 0.53 8.72
C PRO A 39 -21.55 -0.57 8.98
N ALA A 40 -22.09 -1.21 7.94
CA ALA A 40 -23.00 -2.35 8.05
C ALA A 40 -22.28 -3.69 8.32
N ARG A 41 -20.96 -3.78 8.15
CA ARG A 41 -20.14 -4.97 8.43
C ARG A 41 -19.22 -4.72 9.63
N SER A 42 -19.73 -4.96 10.83
CA SER A 42 -18.96 -4.80 12.08
C SER A 42 -18.10 -6.02 12.45
N ASP A 43 -18.13 -7.09 11.67
CA ASP A 43 -17.41 -8.33 11.91
C ASP A 43 -15.97 -8.32 11.36
N GLU A 44 -15.63 -7.39 10.46
CA GLU A 44 -14.30 -7.26 9.89
C GLU A 44 -13.65 -5.91 10.22
N PRO A 45 -12.36 -5.88 10.63
CA PRO A 45 -11.65 -4.63 10.82
C PRO A 45 -11.53 -3.88 9.47
N PRO A 46 -11.68 -2.54 9.48
CA PRO A 46 -11.52 -1.73 8.27
C PRO A 46 -10.20 -2.03 7.53
N PRO A 47 -10.18 -1.96 6.18
CA PRO A 47 -8.97 -2.14 5.38
C PRO A 47 -7.77 -1.34 5.90
N LEU A 48 -8.04 -0.14 6.39
CA LEU A 48 -7.08 0.73 7.04
C LEU A 48 -6.45 0.14 8.30
N THR A 49 -7.27 -0.36 9.22
CA THR A 49 -6.82 -0.99 10.46
C THR A 49 -6.03 -2.25 10.14
N ARG A 50 -6.48 -3.01 9.13
CA ARG A 50 -5.75 -4.18 8.64
C ARG A 50 -4.40 -3.80 8.07
N LEU A 51 -4.30 -2.74 7.28
CA LEU A 51 -3.03 -2.27 6.72
C LEU A 51 -2.00 -1.91 7.81
N ALA A 52 -2.47 -1.35 8.93
CA ALA A 52 -1.60 -0.97 10.05
C ALA A 52 -1.16 -2.15 10.94
N THR A 53 -1.89 -3.28 10.93
CA THR A 53 -1.68 -4.41 11.85
C THR A 53 -1.20 -5.69 11.16
N ASP A 54 -1.57 -5.88 9.89
CA ASP A 54 -1.17 -7.00 9.06
C ASP A 54 0.03 -6.62 8.19
N TYR A 55 1.22 -6.96 8.67
CA TYR A 55 2.48 -6.72 7.97
C TYR A 55 2.57 -7.51 6.65
N THR A 56 1.85 -8.63 6.51
CA THR A 56 1.82 -9.38 5.25
C THR A 56 1.00 -8.63 4.22
N LEU A 57 -0.18 -8.13 4.60
CA LEU A 57 -1.02 -7.30 3.76
C LEU A 57 -0.26 -6.05 3.30
N LEU A 58 0.41 -5.36 4.21
CA LEU A 58 1.20 -4.18 3.87
C LEU A 58 2.33 -4.50 2.87
N ALA A 59 3.05 -5.62 3.04
CA ALA A 59 4.06 -6.04 2.08
C ALA A 59 3.46 -6.34 0.70
N GLN A 60 2.31 -7.02 0.65
CA GLN A 60 1.58 -7.33 -0.57
C GLN A 60 1.12 -6.08 -1.30
N VAL A 61 0.47 -5.16 -0.59
CA VAL A 61 0.03 -3.87 -1.13
C VAL A 61 1.22 -3.08 -1.65
N THR A 62 2.31 -2.97 -0.87
CA THR A 62 3.52 -2.27 -1.30
C THR A 62 4.07 -2.84 -2.60
N PHE A 63 4.10 -4.17 -2.74
CA PHE A 63 4.54 -4.81 -3.98
C PHE A 63 3.60 -4.51 -5.14
N ILE A 64 2.28 -4.56 -4.96
CA ILE A 64 1.31 -4.22 -6.02
C ILE A 64 1.52 -2.78 -6.51
N LEU A 65 1.75 -1.82 -5.60
CA LEU A 65 2.01 -0.43 -5.97
C LEU A 65 3.36 -0.23 -6.69
N CYS A 66 4.30 -1.14 -6.47
CA CYS A 66 5.64 -1.10 -7.06
C CYS A 66 5.83 -2.14 -8.17
N GLU A 67 4.76 -2.85 -8.58
CA GLU A 67 4.88 -4.05 -9.40
C GLU A 67 5.48 -3.73 -10.77
N ASP A 68 5.04 -2.63 -11.38
CA ASP A 68 5.56 -2.18 -12.68
C ASP A 68 7.04 -1.80 -12.59
N GLN A 69 7.44 -1.10 -11.53
CA GLN A 69 8.85 -0.77 -11.26
C GLN A 69 9.69 -2.03 -11.02
N ALA A 70 9.12 -3.05 -10.35
CA ALA A 70 9.78 -4.31 -10.10
C ALA A 70 9.97 -5.10 -11.42
N LYS A 71 8.93 -5.13 -12.27
CA LYS A 71 9.01 -5.72 -13.62
C LYS A 71 10.07 -5.04 -14.49
N GLU A 72 10.12 -3.71 -14.50
CA GLU A 72 11.13 -2.93 -15.23
C GLU A 72 12.57 -3.24 -14.77
N GLN A 73 12.76 -3.48 -13.47
CA GLN A 73 14.06 -3.84 -12.89
C GLN A 73 14.36 -5.34 -12.91
N GLY A 74 13.45 -6.18 -13.41
CA GLY A 74 13.59 -7.64 -13.39
C GLY A 74 13.60 -8.25 -11.98
N ILE A 75 12.93 -7.60 -11.03
CA ILE A 75 12.83 -8.00 -9.63
C ILE A 75 11.52 -8.78 -9.44
N ASP A 76 11.63 -10.01 -8.95
CA ASP A 76 10.45 -10.80 -8.59
C ASP A 76 9.90 -10.42 -7.20
N GLN A 77 8.67 -10.84 -6.91
CA GLN A 77 8.00 -10.59 -5.63
C GLN A 77 8.82 -11.10 -4.42
N LYS A 78 9.50 -12.25 -4.55
CA LYS A 78 10.28 -12.83 -3.46
C LYS A 78 11.54 -12.01 -3.17
N GLN A 79 12.20 -11.51 -4.21
CA GLN A 79 13.35 -10.63 -4.13
C GLN A 79 12.97 -9.29 -3.52
N PHE A 80 11.81 -8.75 -3.91
CA PHE A 80 11.26 -7.53 -3.31
C PHE A 80 11.03 -7.70 -1.80
N TYR A 81 10.34 -8.77 -1.39
CA TYR A 81 10.10 -9.04 0.05
C TYR A 81 11.37 -9.28 0.85
N LYS A 82 12.39 -9.90 0.26
CA LYS A 82 13.69 -10.08 0.92
C LYS A 82 14.43 -8.74 1.11
N ALA A 83 14.18 -7.74 0.26
CA ALA A 83 14.79 -6.42 0.38
C ALA A 83 14.06 -5.51 1.39
N LEU A 84 12.83 -5.85 1.78
CA LEU A 84 12.05 -5.15 2.81
C LEU A 84 12.45 -5.60 4.23
N GLY A 85 13.63 -5.21 4.68
CA GLY A 85 14.00 -5.34 6.10
C GLY A 85 13.29 -4.30 6.98
N GLY A 86 13.41 -4.42 8.31
CA GLY A 86 12.60 -3.64 9.28
C GLY A 86 12.55 -2.12 9.04
N ASP A 87 13.69 -1.48 8.75
CA ASP A 87 13.75 -0.05 8.47
C ASP A 87 13.11 0.32 7.12
N ALA A 88 13.45 -0.43 6.06
CA ALA A 88 12.85 -0.27 4.73
C ALA A 88 11.34 -0.52 4.76
N PHE A 89 10.89 -1.50 5.53
CA PHE A 89 9.48 -1.84 5.68
C PHE A 89 8.71 -0.75 6.43
N ARG A 90 9.30 -0.15 7.47
CA ARG A 90 8.73 1.02 8.12
C ARG A 90 8.63 2.21 7.16
N ALA A 91 9.66 2.47 6.37
CA ALA A 91 9.65 3.54 5.37
C ALA A 91 8.59 3.27 4.27
N ALA A 92 8.45 2.03 3.82
CA ALA A 92 7.39 1.60 2.92
C ALA A 92 6.00 1.84 3.53
N HIS A 93 5.80 1.51 4.81
CA HIS A 93 4.54 1.79 5.51
C HIS A 93 4.16 3.28 5.46
N GLU A 94 5.10 4.17 5.77
CA GLU A 94 4.88 5.61 5.73
C GLU A 94 4.60 6.11 4.31
N ALA A 95 5.32 5.57 3.32
CA ALA A 95 5.14 5.92 1.91
C ALA A 95 3.76 5.47 1.39
N VAL A 96 3.31 4.26 1.73
CA VAL A 96 1.98 3.74 1.34
C VAL A 96 0.87 4.57 1.97
N LYS A 97 0.93 4.84 3.29
CA LYS A 97 -0.04 5.70 3.97
C LYS A 97 -0.10 7.09 3.33
N GLY A 98 1.06 7.71 3.12
CA GLY A 98 1.13 9.02 2.48
C GLY A 98 0.56 9.01 1.06
N ALA A 99 0.78 7.96 0.27
CA ALA A 99 0.22 7.85 -1.08
C ALA A 99 -1.30 7.67 -1.06
N LEU A 100 -1.84 6.94 -0.09
CA LEU A 100 -3.29 6.81 0.12
C LEU A 100 -3.90 8.15 0.53
N SER A 101 -3.32 8.84 1.52
CA SER A 101 -3.76 10.18 1.93
C SER A 101 -3.73 11.16 0.76
N ASP A 102 -2.63 11.21 -0.01
CA ASP A 102 -2.50 12.06 -1.20
C ASP A 102 -3.65 11.78 -2.21
N PHE A 103 -4.02 10.50 -2.41
CA PHE A 103 -5.09 10.10 -3.32
C PHE A 103 -6.48 10.50 -2.82
N PHE A 104 -6.82 10.20 -1.56
CA PHE A 104 -8.12 10.56 -0.99
C PHE A 104 -8.31 12.07 -0.86
N GLN A 105 -7.24 12.80 -0.53
CA GLN A 105 -7.24 14.25 -0.54
C GLN A 105 -7.54 14.79 -1.94
N SER A 106 -6.92 14.21 -2.97
CA SER A 106 -7.19 14.59 -4.37
C SER A 106 -8.63 14.28 -4.81
N LEU A 107 -9.30 13.32 -4.16
CA LEU A 107 -10.71 13.01 -4.35
C LEU A 107 -11.65 13.91 -3.52
N GLY A 108 -11.12 14.82 -2.68
CA GLY A 108 -11.91 15.63 -1.76
C GLY A 108 -12.50 14.85 -0.57
N ARG A 109 -11.92 13.69 -0.25
CA ARG A 109 -12.28 12.83 0.88
C ARG A 109 -11.40 13.14 2.09
N ASP A 110 -11.56 14.34 2.64
CA ASP A 110 -10.77 14.83 3.78
C ASP A 110 -10.98 14.00 5.06
N ASP A 111 -12.09 13.25 5.15
CA ASP A 111 -12.40 12.31 6.23
C ASP A 111 -11.36 11.18 6.37
N VAL A 112 -10.54 10.96 5.34
CA VAL A 112 -9.49 9.94 5.26
C VAL A 112 -8.08 10.56 5.20
N VAL A 113 -7.95 11.87 5.34
CA VAL A 113 -6.67 12.58 5.18
C VAL A 113 -6.00 12.87 6.52
N GLU A 114 -6.76 13.02 7.61
CA GLU A 114 -6.24 13.28 8.97
C GLU A 114 -5.75 12.02 9.71
N MET A 115 -5.25 11.04 8.95
CA MET A 115 -4.88 9.70 9.40
C MET A 115 -3.48 9.57 10.00
#